data_AF-A0A7X3RRB3-F1
#
_entry.id   AF-A0A7X3RRB3-F1
#
_cell.length_a   1.000
_cell.length_b   1.000
_cell.length_c   1.000
_cell.angle_alpha   90.00
_cell.angle_beta   90.00
_cell.angle_gamma   90.00
#
_symmetry.space_group_name_H-M   'P 1'
#
loop_
_entity.id
_entity.type
_entity.pdbx_description
1 polymer ?
#
loop_
_entity_poly.entity_id
_entity_poly.type
_entity_poly.pdbx_seq_one_letter_code
_entity_poly.pdbx_strand_id
1 'polypeptide(L)'
;MKYFTVLFLIAAAMLLINVPAFASGSASAGSGASPRSDYAKGKAITFSKLVCDTCSMQKGDLNKESAMGLKESLGEMQDLSSEEKELVSEYLNRRYKL
;
A
#
# COMPACT_ATOMS: atom_id res chain seq x y z
N MET A 1 -33.89 -42.29 -27.50
CA MET A 1 -33.80 -41.27 -26.42
C MET A 1 -32.61 -41.56 -25.49
N LYS A 2 -31.36 -41.54 -26.01
CA LYS A 2 -30.14 -41.82 -25.21
C LYS A 2 -29.03 -40.79 -25.37
N TYR A 3 -29.17 -39.86 -26.32
CA TYR A 3 -28.18 -38.81 -26.59
C TYR A 3 -28.47 -37.50 -25.85
N PHE A 4 -29.68 -37.31 -25.33
CA PHE A 4 -30.08 -36.07 -24.67
C PHE A 4 -29.53 -35.94 -23.24
N THR A 5 -29.28 -37.07 -22.57
CA THR A 5 -28.71 -37.12 -21.21
C THR A 5 -27.21 -36.90 -21.17
N VAL A 6 -26.49 -37.15 -22.27
CA VAL A 6 -25.02 -36.95 -22.34
C VAL A 6 -24.68 -35.47 -22.50
N LEU A 7 -25.52 -34.69 -23.19
CA LEU A 7 -25.32 -33.26 -23.41
C LEU A 7 -25.47 -32.42 -22.12
N PHE A 8 -26.30 -32.87 -21.17
CA PHE A 8 -26.50 -32.17 -19.90
C PHE A 8 -25.33 -32.34 -18.92
N LEU A 9 -24.57 -33.43 -19.03
CA LEU A 9 -23.43 -33.74 -18.15
C LEU A 9 -22.16 -32.94 -18.48
N ILE A 10 -22.06 -32.38 -19.69
CA ILE A 10 -20.86 -31.63 -20.13
C ILE A 10 -20.94 -30.15 -19.71
N ALA A 11 -22.14 -29.59 -19.52
CA ALA A 11 -22.32 -28.19 -19.12
C ALA A 11 -21.95 -27.91 -17.65
N ALA A 12 -21.90 -28.94 -16.79
CA ALA A 12 -21.58 -28.80 -15.37
C ALA A 12 -20.07 -28.69 -15.07
N ALA A 13 -19.19 -28.94 -16.05
CA ALA A 13 -17.74 -28.94 -15.86
C ALA A 13 -17.07 -27.55 -16.03
N MET A 14 -17.82 -26.52 -16.44
CA MET A 14 -17.27 -25.18 -16.67
C MET A 14 -17.37 -24.21 -15.48
N LEU A 15 -17.83 -24.67 -14.32
CA LEU A 15 -17.77 -23.89 -13.07
C LEU A 15 -16.42 -24.07 -12.36
N LEU A 16 -15.32 -24.02 -13.12
CA LEU A 16 -13.98 -23.83 -12.57
C LEU A 16 -13.87 -22.38 -12.07
N ILE A 17 -14.40 -22.19 -10.86
CA ILE A 17 -13.82 -21.42 -9.76
C ILE A 17 -12.85 -20.32 -10.22
N ASN A 18 -13.41 -19.23 -10.71
CA ASN A 18 -12.68 -17.97 -10.84
C ASN A 18 -12.62 -17.35 -9.43
N VAL A 19 -11.77 -17.92 -8.57
CA VAL A 19 -11.43 -17.29 -7.29
C VAL A 19 -10.48 -16.15 -7.64
N PRO A 20 -10.78 -14.88 -7.34
CA PRO A 20 -9.70 -13.93 -7.23
C PRO A 20 -8.84 -14.44 -6.07
N ALA A 21 -7.70 -15.03 -6.40
CA ALA A 21 -6.65 -15.26 -5.44
C ALA A 21 -6.24 -13.88 -4.93
N PHE A 22 -6.90 -13.41 -3.86
CA PHE A 22 -6.32 -12.43 -2.96
C PHE A 22 -5.14 -13.14 -2.31
N ALA A 23 -4.02 -13.14 -3.02
CA ALA A 23 -2.73 -13.34 -2.42
C ALA A 23 -2.56 -12.21 -1.40
N SER A 24 -3.05 -12.42 -0.18
CA SER A 24 -2.49 -11.78 1.01
C SER A 24 -1.07 -12.34 1.15
N GLY A 25 -0.20 -11.91 0.23
CA GLY A 25 1.21 -12.23 0.26
C GLY A 25 1.77 -11.61 1.52
N SER A 26 2.12 -12.45 2.49
CA SER A 26 3.20 -12.13 3.41
C SER A 26 4.40 -11.80 2.53
N ALA A 27 4.70 -10.52 2.40
CA ALA A 27 5.86 -10.03 1.67
C ALA A 27 7.10 -10.60 2.37
N SER A 28 7.61 -11.70 1.83
CA SER A 28 8.97 -12.15 2.09
C SER A 28 9.90 -11.04 1.62
N ALA A 29 10.72 -10.56 2.56
CA ALA A 29 11.80 -9.63 2.33
C ALA A 29 12.62 -10.03 1.08
N GLY A 30 12.78 -9.06 0.17
CA GLY A 30 13.76 -9.13 -0.91
C GLY A 30 13.20 -9.51 -2.29
N SER A 31 12.79 -8.50 -3.06
CA SER A 31 13.20 -8.25 -4.46
C SER A 31 12.22 -7.30 -5.16
N GLY A 32 12.67 -6.08 -5.43
CA GLY A 32 12.03 -5.20 -6.43
C GLY A 32 10.82 -4.41 -5.93
N ALA A 33 10.96 -3.68 -4.82
CA ALA A 33 10.06 -2.60 -4.51
C ALA A 33 10.18 -1.56 -5.64
N SER A 34 9.11 -1.38 -6.41
CA SER A 34 9.17 -0.42 -7.51
C SER A 34 9.24 0.97 -6.87
N PRO A 35 10.17 1.85 -7.27
CA PRO A 35 10.26 3.19 -6.68
C PRO A 35 8.97 4.02 -6.84
N ARG A 36 8.05 3.60 -7.72
CA ARG A 36 6.68 4.13 -7.80
C ARG A 36 5.74 3.56 -6.72
N SER A 37 5.84 2.27 -6.40
CA SER A 37 5.04 1.66 -5.33
C SER A 37 5.41 2.20 -3.97
N ASP A 38 6.70 2.44 -3.72
CA ASP A 38 7.18 2.85 -2.40
C ASP A 38 6.85 4.30 -2.11
N TYR A 39 7.00 5.15 -3.13
CA TYR A 39 6.48 6.52 -3.09
C TYR A 39 4.96 6.56 -2.80
N ALA A 40 4.18 5.69 -3.45
CA ALA A 40 2.73 5.65 -3.23
C ALA A 40 2.36 5.15 -1.84
N LYS A 41 3.06 4.12 -1.33
CA LYS A 41 2.91 3.62 0.04
C LYS A 41 3.28 4.68 1.08
N GLY A 42 4.43 5.32 0.92
CA GLY A 42 4.88 6.41 1.79
C GLY A 42 3.90 7.59 1.83
N LYS A 43 3.36 7.97 0.67
CA LYS A 43 2.28 8.97 0.58
C LYS A 43 1.04 8.53 1.36
N ALA A 44 0.60 7.28 1.17
CA ALA A 44 -0.58 6.77 1.86
C ALA A 44 -0.40 6.78 3.38
N ILE A 45 0.75 6.32 3.88
CA ILE A 45 1.08 6.32 5.32
C ILE A 45 1.12 7.75 5.87
N THR A 46 1.72 8.68 5.13
CA THR A 46 1.82 10.08 5.57
C THR A 46 0.43 10.68 5.77
N PHE A 47 -0.49 10.52 4.83
CA PHE A 47 -1.84 11.11 4.95
C PHE A 47 -2.85 10.27 5.74
N SER A 48 -2.50 9.05 6.14
CA SER A 48 -3.36 8.23 7.00
C SER A 48 -2.99 8.31 8.47
N LYS A 49 -1.69 8.42 8.79
CA LYS A 49 -1.18 8.38 10.17
C LYS A 49 -0.61 9.70 10.68
N LEU A 50 -0.01 10.50 9.81
CA LEU A 50 0.75 11.70 10.23
C LEU A 50 0.02 13.00 9.91
N VAL A 51 -0.67 13.03 8.77
CA VAL A 51 -1.29 14.22 8.19
C VAL A 51 -2.75 13.91 7.86
N CYS A 52 -3.59 14.01 8.88
CA CYS A 52 -5.02 13.69 8.83
C CYS A 52 -5.83 14.75 9.57
N ASP A 53 -7.14 14.79 9.37
CA ASP A 53 -8.01 15.83 9.97
C ASP A 53 -8.02 15.78 11.51
N THR A 54 -7.68 14.62 12.09
CA THR A 54 -7.56 14.41 13.54
C THR A 54 -6.11 14.37 14.03
N CYS A 55 -5.14 14.52 13.13
CA CYS A 55 -3.72 14.47 13.45
C CYS A 55 -3.23 15.85 13.92
N SER A 56 -2.10 15.87 14.63
CA SER A 56 -1.45 17.13 15.03
C SER A 56 -1.06 18.02 13.85
N MET A 57 -0.90 17.44 12.65
CA MET A 57 -0.62 18.15 11.42
C MET A 57 -1.75 17.93 10.41
N GLN A 58 -2.32 19.01 9.90
CA GLN A 58 -3.35 18.92 8.87
C GLN A 58 -2.75 18.92 7.46
N LYS A 59 -3.53 18.47 6.48
CA LYS A 59 -3.10 18.34 5.07
C LYS A 59 -2.60 19.65 4.46
N GLY A 60 -3.16 20.79 4.87
CA GLY A 60 -2.74 22.11 4.41
C GLY A 60 -1.39 22.55 4.97
N ASP A 61 -0.96 21.98 6.09
CA ASP A 61 0.23 22.42 6.84
C ASP A 61 1.51 21.71 6.39
N LEU A 62 1.39 20.66 5.57
CA LEU A 62 2.54 19.91 5.06
C LEU A 62 3.23 20.66 3.90
N ASN A 63 4.14 21.56 4.26
CA ASN A 63 5.02 22.31 3.38
C ASN A 63 6.47 21.79 3.48
N LYS A 64 7.42 22.42 2.78
CA LYS A 64 8.82 21.92 2.74
C LYS A 64 9.48 21.93 4.12
N GLU A 65 9.21 22.96 4.92
CA GLU A 65 9.81 23.14 6.24
C GLU A 65 9.24 22.17 7.25
N SER A 66 7.90 22.03 7.30
CA SER A 66 7.26 21.02 8.15
C SER A 66 7.57 19.60 7.71
N ALA A 67 7.75 19.33 6.41
CA ALA A 67 8.21 18.04 5.91
C ALA A 67 9.64 17.71 6.36
N MET A 68 10.52 18.71 6.48
CA MET A 68 11.88 18.53 6.98
C MET A 68 11.88 18.18 8.47
N GLY A 69 11.13 18.92 9.29
CA GLY A 69 10.95 18.61 10.71
C GLY A 69 10.28 17.25 10.93
N LEU A 70 9.30 16.89 10.09
CA LEU A 70 8.67 15.57 10.13
C LEU A 70 9.68 14.46 9.81
N LYS A 71 10.56 14.67 8.82
CA LYS A 71 11.61 13.72 8.45
C LYS A 71 12.60 13.50 9.59
N GLU A 72 13.00 14.54 10.31
CA GLU A 72 13.88 14.44 11.47
C GLU A 72 13.20 13.71 12.64
N SER A 73 11.91 13.97 12.84
CA SER A 73 11.13 13.38 13.94
C SER A 73 10.72 11.92 13.69
N LEU A 74 10.81 11.41 12.45
CA LEU A 74 10.44 10.03 12.10
C LEU A 74 11.16 8.98 12.95
N GLY A 75 12.43 9.22 13.33
CA GLY A 75 13.21 8.31 14.16
C GLY A 75 12.58 8.07 15.53
N GLU A 76 12.06 9.14 16.14
CA GLU A 76 11.49 9.18 17.49
C GLU A 76 10.04 8.65 17.54
N MET A 77 9.35 8.59 16.40
CA MET A 77 7.95 8.14 16.35
C MET A 77 7.84 6.64 16.63
N GLN A 78 7.08 6.27 17.67
CA GLN A 78 6.83 4.87 18.02
C GLN A 78 5.66 4.25 17.24
N ASP A 79 4.77 5.08 16.69
CA ASP A 79 3.55 4.64 15.97
C ASP A 79 3.81 4.13 14.55
N LEU A 80 5.06 4.21 14.09
CA LEU A 80 5.50 3.75 12.76
C LEU A 80 6.54 2.64 12.89
N SER A 81 6.40 1.60 12.09
CA SER A 81 7.44 0.57 11.94
C SER A 81 8.66 1.13 11.22
N SER A 82 9.82 0.46 11.33
CA SER A 82 11.04 0.86 10.61
C SER A 82 10.84 0.90 9.09
N GLU A 83 10.04 0.00 8.52
CA GLU A 83 9.69 -0.02 7.10
C GLU A 83 8.81 1.19 6.74
N GLU A 84 7.80 1.50 7.56
CA GLU A 84 6.93 2.66 7.33
C GLU A 84 7.73 3.97 7.40
N LYS A 85 8.71 4.06 8.31
CA LYS A 85 9.59 5.22 8.42
C LYS A 85 10.42 5.44 7.15
N GLU A 86 10.94 4.37 6.57
CA GLU A 86 11.70 4.42 5.31
C GLU A 86 10.82 4.90 4.14
N LEU A 87 9.62 4.33 4.02
CA LEU A 87 8.66 4.70 2.98
C LEU A 87 8.22 6.17 3.08
N VAL A 88 7.94 6.65 4.30
CA VAL A 88 7.59 8.05 4.54
C VAL A 88 8.77 8.96 4.22
N SER A 89 9.99 8.61 4.66
CA SER A 89 11.21 9.37 4.35
C SER A 89 11.42 9.49 2.84
N GLU A 90 11.26 8.39 2.10
CA GLU A 90 11.37 8.39 0.64
C GLU A 90 10.31 9.29 -0.02
N TYR A 91 9.05 9.21 0.43
CA TYR A 91 8.00 10.09 -0.05
C TYR A 91 8.32 11.57 0.16
N LEU A 92 8.75 11.94 1.38
CA LEU A 92 9.08 13.33 1.73
C LEU A 92 10.28 13.84 0.90
N ASN A 93 11.34 13.05 0.76
CA ASN A 93 12.51 13.39 -0.05
C ASN A 93 12.13 13.65 -1.51
N ARG A 94 11.35 12.75 -2.13
CA ARG A 94 10.93 12.90 -3.52
C ARG A 94 9.98 14.08 -3.73
N ARG A 95 9.02 14.27 -2.82
CA ARG A 95 7.96 15.30 -2.96
C ARG A 95 8.49 16.72 -2.73
N TYR A 96 9.39 16.88 -1.76
CA TYR A 96 9.89 18.19 -1.30
C TYR A 96 11.36 18.46 -1.66
N LYS A 97 12.04 17.50 -2.30
CA LYS A 97 13.46 17.59 -2.71
C LYS A 97 14.36 17.90 -1.52
N LEU A 98 14.27 17.05 -0.50
CA LEU A 98 15.02 17.07 0.76
C LEU A 98 16.16 16.03 0.76
#